data_AF-A0A660Z5A8-F1
#
_entry.id   AF-A0A660Z5A8-F1
#
_cell.length_a   1.000
_cell.length_b   1.000
_cell.length_c   1.000
_cell.angle_alpha   90.00
_cell.angle_beta   90.00
_cell.angle_gamma   90.00
#
_symmetry.space_group_name_H-M   'P 1'
#
loop_
_entity.id
_entity.type
_entity.pdbx_description
1 polymer ?
#
loop_
_entity_poly.entity_id
_entity_poly.type
_entity_poly.pdbx_seq_one_letter_code
_entity_poly.pdbx_strand_id
1 'polypeptide(L)'
;MKKLTILLLAVALMSLPFMSCDGDDNKDELKEPVYTVFNSTNSDLPYNAVYCIDFDNNGNIWFGGQKDASTGVANVSMLSEDLSTWTVYTADQIGLANMEDRVFYIAIDDQNTKWFCTHYGVGYLKADGTYGEVDTCFDDYTRTVQTDSDGNIYISDRTQAGIYISTDHGANWTLWTASDINLATGRPEIYDLKEDSQGR
;
A
#
# COMPACT_ATOMS: atom_id res chain seq x y z
N MET A 1 -23.54 2.37 12.11
CA MET A 1 -22.36 2.91 12.80
C MET A 1 -21.22 1.94 12.56
N LYS A 2 -20.34 2.22 11.58
CA LYS A 2 -19.15 1.40 11.33
C LYS A 2 -18.21 1.63 12.52
N LYS A 3 -17.92 0.58 13.29
CA LYS A 3 -16.90 0.65 14.35
C LYS A 3 -15.56 0.80 13.66
N LEU A 4 -14.88 1.92 13.92
CA LEU A 4 -13.51 2.15 13.50
C LEU A 4 -12.61 1.20 14.31
N THR A 5 -12.32 0.03 13.76
CA THR A 5 -11.31 -0.89 14.30
C THR A 5 -9.96 -0.40 13.78
N ILE A 6 -9.19 0.28 14.62
CA ILE A 6 -7.83 0.71 14.29
C ILE A 6 -6.94 -0.53 14.29
N LEU A 7 -6.56 -1.02 13.10
CA LEU A 7 -5.52 -2.03 12.96
C LEU A 7 -4.16 -1.35 13.17
N LEU A 8 -3.67 -1.33 14.41
CA LEU A 8 -2.27 -0.99 14.69
C LEU A 8 -1.43 -2.26 14.57
N LEU A 9 -0.72 -2.44 13.46
CA LEU A 9 0.35 -3.42 13.38
C LEU A 9 1.55 -2.88 14.18
N ALA A 10 1.57 -3.14 15.49
CA ALA A 10 2.61 -2.62 16.38
C ALA A 10 3.94 -3.35 16.16
N VAL A 11 4.92 -2.66 15.57
CA VAL A 11 6.30 -2.78 16.07
C VAL A 11 6.29 -2.11 17.45
N ALA A 12 6.59 -2.90 18.48
CA ALA A 12 6.40 -2.55 19.89
C ALA A 12 6.87 -1.14 20.28
N LEU A 13 6.03 -0.38 20.99
CA LEU A 13 6.40 0.51 22.08
C LEU A 13 5.16 0.84 22.94
N MET A 14 5.42 0.97 24.25
CA MET A 14 4.50 0.85 25.38
C MET A 14 3.37 1.88 25.47
N SER A 15 2.35 1.49 26.22
CA SER A 15 1.26 2.31 26.74
C SER A 15 1.75 3.39 27.72
N LEU A 16 1.14 4.57 27.63
CA LEU A 16 0.95 5.47 28.78
C LEU A 16 -0.54 5.85 28.80
N PRO A 17 -1.28 5.60 29.90
CA PRO A 17 -2.62 6.16 30.03
C PRO A 17 -2.50 7.65 30.33
N PHE A 18 -3.24 8.48 29.60
CA PHE A 18 -3.48 9.86 30.01
C PHE A 18 -4.30 9.85 31.30
N MET A 19 -3.73 10.36 32.39
CA MET A 19 -4.48 10.62 33.62
C MET A 19 -5.30 11.88 33.38
N SER A 20 -6.63 11.74 33.28
CA SER A 20 -7.54 12.88 33.37
C SER A 20 -7.56 13.39 34.81
N CYS A 21 -7.34 14.68 34.99
CA CYS A 21 -7.38 15.38 36.27
C CYS A 21 -8.76 15.98 36.56
N ASP A 22 -9.85 15.30 36.25
CA ASP A 22 -11.18 15.76 36.63
C ASP A 22 -11.76 14.79 37.66
N GLY A 23 -11.98 15.31 38.87
CA GLY A 23 -12.46 14.57 40.05
C GLY A 23 -13.93 14.19 39.96
N ASP A 24 -14.32 13.48 38.90
CA ASP A 24 -15.64 12.88 38.76
C ASP A 24 -15.52 11.36 38.98
N ASP A 25 -16.15 10.86 40.06
CA ASP A 25 -16.11 9.46 40.48
C ASP A 25 -16.91 8.51 39.56
N ASN A 26 -17.30 8.96 38.36
CA ASN A 26 -17.75 8.08 37.30
C ASN A 26 -16.53 7.44 36.62
N LYS A 27 -16.16 6.28 37.14
CA LYS A 27 -15.30 5.32 36.43
C LYS A 27 -16.04 4.76 35.23
N ASP A 28 -16.22 5.58 34.19
CA ASP A 28 -16.35 5.06 32.84
C ASP A 28 -15.03 4.36 32.56
N GLU A 29 -15.01 3.03 32.77
CA GLU A 29 -13.87 2.18 32.46
C GLU A 29 -13.45 2.47 31.03
N LEU A 30 -12.32 3.16 30.87
CA LEU A 30 -11.62 3.24 29.60
C LEU A 30 -11.38 1.80 29.17
N LYS A 31 -12.19 1.32 28.23
CA LYS A 31 -11.98 -0.01 27.64
C LYS A 31 -10.65 0.05 26.93
N GLU A 32 -9.71 -0.74 27.42
CA GLU A 32 -8.44 -0.94 26.75
C GLU A 32 -8.71 -1.26 25.27
N PRO A 33 -7.95 -0.65 24.34
CA PRO A 33 -8.12 -0.91 22.92
C PRO A 33 -7.96 -2.41 22.69
N VAL A 34 -8.98 -3.03 22.10
CA VAL A 34 -8.90 -4.44 21.68
C VAL A 34 -8.12 -4.47 20.37
N TYR A 35 -6.98 -5.15 20.38
CA TYR A 35 -6.15 -5.37 19.20
C TYR A 35 -5.92 -6.86 18.97
N THR A 36 -5.74 -7.23 17.71
CA THR A 36 -5.36 -8.59 17.30
C THR A 36 -3.95 -8.55 16.74
N VAL A 37 -3.11 -9.49 17.15
CA VAL A 37 -1.72 -9.58 16.69
C VAL A 37 -1.61 -10.72 15.68
N PHE A 38 -1.17 -10.38 14.48
CA PHE A 38 -0.82 -11.34 13.43
C PHE A 38 0.68 -11.32 13.16
N ASN A 39 1.25 -12.51 12.99
CA ASN A 39 2.64 -12.75 12.64
C ASN A 39 2.72 -14.07 11.85
N SER A 40 3.88 -14.38 11.29
CA SER A 40 4.11 -15.57 10.44
C SER A 40 3.97 -16.91 11.16
N THR A 41 3.73 -16.94 12.47
CA THR A 41 3.52 -18.17 13.26
C THR A 41 2.05 -18.39 13.62
N ASN A 42 1.19 -17.38 13.47
CA ASN A 42 -0.23 -17.44 13.83
C ASN A 42 -1.17 -16.94 12.72
N SER A 43 -0.64 -16.72 11.52
CA SER A 43 -1.38 -16.26 10.34
C SER A 43 -0.68 -16.76 9.07
N ASP A 44 -1.30 -16.53 7.92
CA ASP A 44 -0.70 -16.89 6.63
C ASP A 44 0.25 -15.81 6.08
N LEU A 45 0.66 -14.83 6.91
CA LEU A 45 1.73 -13.89 6.55
C LEU A 45 3.03 -14.66 6.26
N PRO A 46 3.62 -14.53 5.06
CA PRO A 46 4.87 -15.22 4.74
C PRO A 46 6.05 -14.79 5.61
N TYR A 47 6.09 -13.49 5.96
CA TYR A 47 7.14 -12.88 6.76
C TYR A 47 6.57 -11.83 7.71
N ASN A 48 7.25 -11.62 8.84
CA ASN A 48 6.89 -10.56 9.81
C ASN A 48 7.26 -9.15 9.35
N ALA A 49 8.09 -9.03 8.30
CA ALA A 49 8.49 -7.75 7.73
C ALA A 49 7.45 -7.29 6.71
N VAL A 50 6.51 -6.46 7.17
CA VAL A 50 5.53 -5.73 6.36
C VAL A 50 6.05 -4.32 6.14
N TYR A 51 6.11 -3.88 4.88
CA TYR A 51 6.64 -2.56 4.49
C TYR A 51 5.54 -1.56 4.13
N CYS A 52 4.40 -2.04 3.65
CA CYS A 52 3.26 -1.21 3.30
C CYS A 52 1.95 -1.94 3.51
N ILE A 53 0.89 -1.14 3.70
CA ILE A 53 -0.48 -1.59 3.89
C ILE A 53 -1.39 -0.64 3.12
N ASP A 54 -2.44 -1.18 2.49
CA ASP A 54 -3.55 -0.38 1.97
C ASP A 54 -4.88 -1.13 2.12
N PHE A 55 -6.00 -0.41 1.97
CA PHE A 55 -7.34 -0.95 2.08
C PHE A 55 -8.01 -0.96 0.72
N ASP A 56 -8.59 -2.10 0.36
CA ASP A 56 -9.36 -2.18 -0.87
C ASP A 56 -10.80 -1.67 -0.71
N ASN A 57 -11.51 -1.50 -1.84
CA ASN A 57 -12.86 -0.93 -1.83
C ASN A 57 -13.91 -1.84 -1.18
N ASN A 58 -13.53 -3.09 -0.84
CA ASN A 58 -14.35 -4.03 -0.07
C ASN A 58 -13.99 -4.02 1.43
N GLY A 59 -13.04 -3.20 1.86
CA GLY A 59 -12.58 -3.13 3.24
C GLY A 59 -11.55 -4.19 3.62
N ASN A 60 -11.06 -4.99 2.66
CA ASN A 60 -9.95 -5.91 2.94
C ASN A 60 -8.64 -5.15 3.07
N ILE A 61 -7.70 -5.76 3.77
CA ILE A 61 -6.42 -5.17 4.11
C ILE A 61 -5.34 -5.88 3.32
N TRP A 62 -4.56 -5.15 2.53
CA TRP A 62 -3.49 -5.66 1.70
C TRP A 62 -2.13 -5.34 2.32
N PHE A 63 -1.20 -6.30 2.29
CA PHE A 63 0.10 -6.20 2.97
C PHE A 63 1.23 -6.50 1.98
N GLY A 64 2.05 -5.51 1.70
CA GLY A 64 3.29 -5.67 0.94
C GLY A 64 4.46 -5.94 1.87
N GLY A 65 5.27 -6.95 1.54
CA GLY A 65 6.23 -7.52 2.47
C GLY A 65 7.61 -7.81 1.91
N GLN A 66 8.42 -8.43 2.76
CA GLN A 66 9.74 -8.93 2.43
C GLN A 66 9.71 -9.93 1.26
N LYS A 67 10.77 -9.88 0.45
CA LYS A 67 11.05 -10.84 -0.61
C LYS A 67 11.53 -12.18 -0.07
N ASP A 68 11.13 -13.25 -0.73
CA ASP A 68 11.63 -14.58 -0.44
C ASP A 68 13.12 -14.67 -0.79
N ALA A 69 13.91 -15.27 0.10
CA ALA A 69 15.37 -15.33 -0.03
C ALA A 69 15.84 -16.30 -1.14
N SER A 70 15.00 -17.26 -1.53
CA SER A 70 15.28 -18.24 -2.57
C SER A 70 14.86 -17.78 -3.95
N THR A 71 13.71 -17.08 -4.06
CA THR A 71 13.22 -16.55 -5.36
C THR A 71 13.66 -15.11 -5.62
N GLY A 72 13.97 -14.36 -4.56
CA GLY A 72 14.32 -12.95 -4.66
C GLY A 72 13.12 -12.02 -4.82
N VAL A 73 11.88 -12.53 -4.81
CA VAL A 73 10.64 -11.80 -5.12
C VAL A 73 9.66 -11.86 -3.94
N ALA A 74 8.86 -10.83 -3.74
CA ALA A 74 7.84 -10.77 -2.70
C ALA A 74 6.47 -11.33 -3.12
N ASN A 75 5.82 -12.02 -2.19
CA ASN A 75 4.39 -12.30 -2.22
C ASN A 75 3.64 -11.17 -1.49
N VAL A 76 2.33 -11.07 -1.73
CA VAL A 76 1.45 -10.10 -1.06
C VAL A 76 0.35 -10.85 -0.33
N SER A 77 0.02 -10.40 0.89
CA SER A 77 -1.07 -10.98 1.68
C SER A 77 -2.28 -10.07 1.69
N MET A 78 -3.47 -10.65 1.78
CA MET A 78 -4.73 -9.97 2.00
C MET A 78 -5.46 -10.59 3.19
N LEU A 79 -5.97 -9.74 4.07
CA LEU A 79 -6.83 -10.13 5.20
C LEU A 79 -8.23 -9.56 4.96
N SER A 80 -9.24 -10.41 5.11
CA SER A 80 -10.64 -10.01 4.97
C SER A 80 -11.03 -8.90 5.96
N GLU A 81 -12.02 -8.07 5.59
CA GLU A 81 -12.53 -6.96 6.44
C GLU A 81 -12.89 -7.40 7.87
N ASP A 82 -13.38 -8.64 8.03
CA ASP A 82 -13.76 -9.23 9.32
C ASP A 82 -12.57 -9.81 10.13
N LEU A 83 -11.34 -9.67 9.62
CA LEU A 83 -10.09 -10.13 10.22
C LEU A 83 -10.02 -11.65 10.43
N SER A 84 -10.79 -12.44 9.66
CA SER A 84 -10.90 -13.89 9.86
C SER A 84 -10.15 -14.74 8.83
N THR A 85 -9.99 -14.24 7.60
CA THR A 85 -9.52 -15.03 6.47
C THR A 85 -8.34 -14.37 5.80
N TRP A 86 -7.23 -15.10 5.71
CA TRP A 86 -6.05 -14.70 4.96
C TRP A 86 -6.07 -15.28 3.55
N THR A 87 -5.48 -14.57 2.59
CA THR A 87 -5.12 -15.07 1.27
C THR A 87 -3.72 -14.57 0.94
N VAL A 88 -2.88 -15.45 0.39
CA VAL A 88 -1.54 -15.10 -0.08
C VAL A 88 -1.53 -15.17 -1.60
N TYR A 89 -1.14 -14.07 -2.23
CA TYR A 89 -0.94 -13.96 -3.66
C TYR A 89 0.54 -14.13 -3.97
N THR A 90 0.86 -15.11 -4.78
CA THR A 90 2.23 -15.34 -5.25
C THR A 90 2.59 -14.32 -6.32
N ALA A 91 3.88 -14.03 -6.49
CA ALA A 91 4.36 -13.03 -7.44
C ALA A 91 3.85 -13.23 -8.89
N ASP A 92 3.65 -14.47 -9.32
CA ASP A 92 3.10 -14.85 -10.63
C ASP A 92 1.58 -14.60 -10.77
N GLN A 93 0.88 -14.34 -9.68
CA GLN A 93 -0.56 -14.01 -9.66
C GLN A 93 -0.82 -12.50 -9.63
N ILE A 94 0.23 -11.69 -9.48
CA ILE A 94 0.13 -10.23 -9.30
C ILE A 94 1.13 -9.45 -10.16
N GLY A 95 1.72 -10.12 -11.16
CA GLY A 95 2.65 -9.48 -12.09
C GLY A 95 3.92 -8.97 -11.41
N LEU A 96 4.51 -9.75 -10.51
CA LEU A 96 5.79 -9.43 -9.88
C LEU A 96 6.87 -10.47 -10.17
N ALA A 97 6.57 -11.52 -10.92
CA ALA A 97 7.46 -12.67 -11.12
C ALA A 97 8.85 -12.29 -11.69
N ASN A 98 8.94 -11.17 -12.40
CA ASN A 98 10.17 -10.67 -13.00
C ASN A 98 10.85 -9.53 -12.21
N MET A 99 10.32 -9.16 -11.03
CA MET A 99 10.78 -8.02 -10.22
C MET A 99 11.40 -8.50 -8.90
N GLU A 100 12.72 -8.72 -8.88
CA GLU A 100 13.44 -9.27 -7.73
C GLU A 100 13.59 -8.31 -6.53
N ASP A 101 12.50 -7.89 -5.91
CA ASP A 101 12.54 -7.09 -4.68
C ASP A 101 11.32 -7.30 -3.76
N ARG A 102 11.30 -6.54 -2.66
CA ARG A 102 10.20 -6.39 -1.73
C ARG A 102 9.12 -5.50 -2.34
N VAL A 103 7.88 -5.64 -1.86
CA VAL A 103 6.81 -4.68 -2.17
C VAL A 103 6.87 -3.56 -1.14
N PHE A 104 7.25 -2.36 -1.58
CA PHE A 104 7.43 -1.19 -0.71
C PHE A 104 6.20 -0.30 -0.63
N TYR A 105 5.37 -0.29 -1.66
CA TYR A 105 4.14 0.51 -1.70
C TYR A 105 3.02 -0.31 -2.34
N ILE A 106 1.82 -0.12 -1.81
CA ILE A 106 0.57 -0.56 -2.42
C ILE A 106 -0.30 0.68 -2.57
N ALA A 107 -0.98 0.79 -3.70
CA ALA A 107 -2.07 1.74 -3.89
C ALA A 107 -3.27 1.02 -4.48
N ILE A 108 -4.47 1.33 -4.01
CA ILE A 108 -5.72 0.85 -4.58
C ILE A 108 -6.43 1.99 -5.33
N ASP A 109 -6.83 1.76 -6.58
CA ASP A 109 -7.61 2.74 -7.33
C ASP A 109 -9.14 2.60 -7.11
N ASP A 110 -9.89 3.55 -7.67
CA ASP A 110 -11.35 3.60 -7.63
C ASP A 110 -12.03 2.40 -8.33
N GLN A 111 -11.34 1.73 -9.25
CA GLN A 111 -11.76 0.48 -9.89
C GLN A 111 -11.38 -0.78 -9.10
N ASN A 112 -10.82 -0.61 -7.90
CA ASN A 112 -10.35 -1.67 -7.03
C ASN A 112 -9.19 -2.50 -7.63
N THR A 113 -8.41 -1.89 -8.53
CA THR A 113 -7.11 -2.42 -8.96
C THR A 113 -6.11 -2.19 -7.84
N LYS A 114 -5.41 -3.26 -7.49
CA LYS A 114 -4.30 -3.23 -6.55
C LYS A 114 -3.03 -2.99 -7.36
N TRP A 115 -2.27 -1.98 -7.04
CA TRP A 115 -0.97 -1.68 -7.65
C TRP A 115 0.14 -2.00 -6.64
N PHE A 116 1.06 -2.91 -6.99
CA PHE A 116 2.12 -3.39 -6.12
C PHE A 116 3.47 -2.88 -6.62
N CYS A 117 4.08 -1.94 -5.90
CA CYS A 117 5.30 -1.29 -6.31
C CYS A 117 6.54 -1.89 -5.63
N THR A 118 7.51 -2.26 -6.45
CA THR A 118 8.87 -2.67 -6.08
C THR A 118 9.86 -1.59 -6.54
N HIS A 119 11.15 -1.76 -6.24
CA HIS A 119 12.17 -0.90 -6.85
C HIS A 119 12.48 -1.21 -8.32
N TYR A 120 11.93 -2.26 -8.92
CA TYR A 120 12.20 -2.68 -10.29
C TYR A 120 10.92 -2.70 -11.17
N GLY A 121 9.88 -2.01 -10.72
CA GLY A 121 8.62 -1.85 -11.45
C GLY A 121 7.38 -2.02 -10.59
N VAL A 122 6.24 -2.04 -11.26
CA VAL A 122 4.90 -2.13 -10.64
C VAL A 122 4.13 -3.30 -11.26
N GLY A 123 3.66 -4.22 -10.43
CA GLY A 123 2.66 -5.22 -10.79
C GLY A 123 1.26 -4.75 -10.45
N TYR A 124 0.23 -5.34 -11.03
CA TYR A 124 -1.17 -5.02 -10.70
C TYR A 124 -2.08 -6.25 -10.66
N LEU A 125 -3.17 -6.14 -9.89
CA LEU A 125 -4.28 -7.10 -9.84
C LEU A 125 -5.62 -6.35 -9.86
N LYS A 126 -6.36 -6.50 -10.95
CA LYS A 126 -7.70 -5.91 -11.16
C LYS A 126 -8.78 -6.63 -10.35
N ALA A 127 -9.93 -6.00 -10.22
CA ALA A 127 -11.08 -6.55 -9.51
C ALA A 127 -11.63 -7.85 -10.13
N ASP A 128 -11.50 -8.01 -11.45
CA ASP A 128 -11.93 -9.21 -12.19
C ASP A 128 -10.92 -10.37 -12.14
N GLY A 129 -9.78 -10.18 -11.45
CA GLY A 129 -8.70 -11.16 -11.35
C GLY A 129 -7.66 -11.06 -12.46
N THR A 130 -7.83 -10.17 -13.44
CA THR A 130 -6.78 -9.88 -14.43
C THR A 130 -5.58 -9.24 -13.75
N TYR A 131 -4.37 -9.70 -14.03
CA TYR A 131 -3.14 -9.17 -13.48
C TYR A 131 -2.09 -8.92 -14.58
N GLY A 132 -1.04 -8.19 -14.25
CA GLY A 132 0.04 -7.90 -15.18
C GLY A 132 1.10 -6.96 -14.60
N GLU A 133 2.02 -6.56 -15.45
CA GLU A 133 3.13 -5.65 -15.14
C GLU A 133 2.90 -4.31 -15.85
N VAL A 134 3.35 -3.20 -15.27
CA VAL A 134 3.39 -1.90 -15.93
C VAL A 134 4.65 -1.80 -16.76
N ASP A 135 4.53 -2.03 -18.07
CA ASP A 135 5.66 -2.11 -19.01
C ASP A 135 6.54 -0.85 -19.03
N THR A 136 5.97 0.34 -18.77
CA THR A 136 6.70 1.61 -18.88
C THR A 136 7.69 1.88 -17.76
N CYS A 137 7.67 1.09 -16.67
CA CYS A 137 8.57 1.24 -15.53
C CYS A 137 9.31 -0.06 -15.17
N PHE A 138 9.31 -1.06 -16.06
CA PHE A 138 10.00 -2.33 -15.83
C PHE A 138 11.53 -2.15 -15.82
N ASP A 139 12.21 -2.71 -14.82
CA ASP A 139 13.67 -2.57 -14.57
C ASP A 139 14.15 -1.12 -14.39
N ASP A 140 13.21 -0.19 -14.20
CA ASP A 140 13.51 1.16 -13.77
C ASP A 140 13.47 1.25 -12.24
N TYR A 141 14.24 2.19 -11.68
CA TYR A 141 14.32 2.40 -10.24
C TYR A 141 13.07 3.12 -9.73
N THR A 142 11.94 2.41 -9.78
CA THR A 142 10.61 2.85 -9.34
C THR A 142 10.60 3.03 -7.82
N ARG A 143 9.88 4.02 -7.32
CA ARG A 143 9.92 4.37 -5.89
C ARG A 143 8.62 4.24 -5.19
N THR A 144 7.55 4.63 -5.84
CA THR A 144 6.21 4.67 -5.27
C THR A 144 5.19 4.46 -6.36
N VAL A 145 4.03 3.96 -5.94
CA VAL A 145 2.77 4.09 -6.66
C VAL A 145 1.77 4.77 -5.74
N GLN A 146 0.98 5.70 -6.26
CA GLN A 146 -0.09 6.41 -5.55
C GLN A 146 -1.30 6.54 -6.48
N THR A 147 -2.49 6.60 -5.89
CA THR A 147 -3.76 6.81 -6.60
C THR A 147 -4.52 7.97 -5.97
N ASP A 148 -5.31 8.69 -6.77
CA ASP A 148 -6.26 9.69 -6.28
C ASP A 148 -7.71 9.20 -6.40
N SER A 149 -8.67 10.00 -5.92
CA SER A 149 -10.09 9.63 -5.94
C SER A 149 -10.71 9.66 -7.34
N ASP A 150 -10.06 10.30 -8.31
CA ASP A 150 -10.46 10.33 -9.71
C ASP A 150 -9.96 9.09 -10.48
N GLY A 151 -9.19 8.21 -9.81
CA GLY A 151 -8.63 6.99 -10.41
C GLY A 151 -7.35 7.22 -11.21
N ASN A 152 -6.73 8.39 -11.08
CA ASN A 152 -5.41 8.63 -11.65
C ASN A 152 -4.36 7.86 -10.86
N ILE A 153 -3.34 7.39 -11.56
CA ILE A 153 -2.24 6.62 -10.96
C ILE A 153 -0.94 7.37 -11.21
N TYR A 154 -0.13 7.50 -10.17
CA TYR A 154 1.15 8.19 -10.18
C TYR A 154 2.26 7.23 -9.77
N ILE A 155 3.23 7.01 -10.64
CA ILE A 155 4.40 6.16 -10.38
C ILE A 155 5.65 7.03 -10.42
N SER A 156 6.33 7.16 -9.28
CA SER A 156 7.59 7.92 -9.21
C SER A 156 8.75 7.08 -9.70
N ASP A 157 9.48 7.59 -10.70
CA ASP A 157 10.57 6.86 -11.34
C ASP A 157 11.92 7.57 -11.23
N ARG A 158 12.91 6.87 -10.66
CA ARG A 158 14.26 7.45 -10.49
C ARG A 158 15.10 7.45 -11.74
N THR A 159 14.93 6.45 -12.62
CA THR A 159 15.76 6.29 -13.81
C THR A 159 15.42 7.38 -14.82
N GLN A 160 14.13 7.59 -15.06
CA GLN A 160 13.60 8.60 -15.98
C GLN A 160 13.56 10.00 -15.37
N ALA A 161 13.76 10.10 -14.05
CA ALA A 161 13.70 11.34 -13.30
C ALA A 161 12.37 12.09 -13.46
N GLY A 162 11.26 11.37 -13.31
CA GLY A 162 9.91 11.91 -13.46
C GLY A 162 8.86 11.05 -12.78
N ILE A 163 7.60 11.41 -13.00
CA ILE A 163 6.43 10.68 -12.51
C ILE A 163 5.66 10.20 -13.74
N TYR A 164 5.49 8.89 -13.89
CA TYR A 164 4.55 8.34 -14.85
C TYR A 164 3.13 8.51 -14.32
N ILE A 165 2.23 8.97 -15.17
CA ILE A 165 0.84 9.23 -14.83
C ILE A 165 -0.06 8.56 -15.82
N SER A 166 -1.05 7.84 -15.28
CA SER A 166 -2.21 7.37 -16.03
C SER A 166 -3.45 8.09 -15.52
N THR A 167 -4.29 8.53 -16.45
CA THR A 167 -5.60 9.17 -16.17
C THR A 167 -6.76 8.33 -16.68
N ASP A 168 -6.48 7.07 -17.01
CA ASP A 168 -7.39 6.10 -17.62
C ASP A 168 -7.20 4.71 -17.00
N HIS A 169 -6.96 4.69 -15.69
CA HIS A 169 -6.86 3.49 -14.86
C HIS A 169 -5.79 2.49 -15.37
N GLY A 170 -4.64 3.03 -15.75
CA GLY A 170 -3.45 2.29 -16.15
C GLY A 170 -3.43 1.83 -17.60
N ALA A 171 -4.35 2.30 -18.45
CA ALA A 171 -4.37 1.92 -19.86
C ALA A 171 -3.30 2.66 -20.68
N ASN A 172 -3.06 3.94 -20.39
CA ASN A 172 -2.02 4.75 -21.02
C ASN A 172 -1.22 5.53 -19.98
N TRP A 173 0.05 5.79 -20.28
CA TRP A 173 1.00 6.44 -19.37
C TRP A 173 1.68 7.62 -20.04
N THR A 174 1.82 8.72 -19.32
CA THR A 174 2.59 9.91 -19.71
C THR A 174 3.64 10.20 -18.65
N LEU A 175 4.88 10.50 -19.04
CA LEU A 175 5.92 10.93 -18.12
C LEU A 175 5.83 12.44 -17.88
N TRP A 176 5.67 12.85 -16.62
CA TRP A 176 5.84 14.23 -16.17
C TRP A 176 7.24 14.42 -15.57
N THR A 177 8.00 15.31 -16.19
CA THR A 177 9.32 15.74 -15.73
C THR A 177 9.21 16.95 -14.79
N ALA A 178 10.34 17.38 -14.22
CA ALA A 178 10.40 18.60 -13.40
C ALA A 178 9.78 19.82 -14.10
N SER A 179 10.03 20.01 -15.41
CA SER A 179 9.48 21.14 -16.14
C SER A 179 7.97 21.07 -16.31
N ASP A 180 7.40 19.88 -16.49
CA ASP A 180 5.96 19.69 -16.70
C ASP A 180 5.15 20.09 -15.47
N ILE A 181 5.76 19.97 -14.28
CA ILE A 181 5.19 20.39 -13.00
C ILE A 181 5.80 21.68 -12.45
N ASN A 182 6.39 22.51 -13.32
CA ASN A 182 6.97 23.81 -12.97
C ASN A 182 8.05 23.80 -11.86
N LEU A 183 8.76 22.68 -11.70
CA LEU A 183 9.97 22.61 -10.88
C LEU A 183 11.19 23.05 -11.70
N ALA A 184 11.99 23.96 -11.13
CA ALA A 184 13.15 24.53 -11.81
C ALA A 184 14.28 23.51 -12.01
N THR A 185 14.49 22.62 -11.04
CA THR A 185 15.48 21.53 -11.08
C THR A 185 15.01 20.38 -10.17
N GLY A 186 15.72 19.26 -10.22
CA GLY A 186 15.51 18.14 -9.33
C GLY A 186 14.76 16.99 -10.00
N ARG A 187 14.46 15.99 -9.18
CA ARG A 187 13.74 14.80 -9.60
C ARG A 187 12.37 14.77 -8.92
N PRO A 188 11.27 14.87 -9.68
CA PRO A 188 9.94 14.67 -9.14
C PRO A 188 9.80 13.28 -8.49
N GLU A 189 9.33 13.25 -7.25
CA GLU A 189 8.96 12.03 -6.54
C GLU A 189 7.75 12.35 -5.66
N ILE A 190 6.74 11.48 -5.67
CA ILE A 190 5.57 11.54 -4.80
C ILE A 190 5.68 10.39 -3.80
N TYR A 191 5.80 10.70 -2.51
CA TYR A 191 5.91 9.67 -1.47
C TYR A 191 4.59 9.35 -0.77
N ASP A 192 3.68 10.31 -0.76
CA ASP A 192 2.35 10.19 -0.20
C ASP A 192 1.45 11.15 -0.96
N LEU A 193 0.22 10.72 -1.22
CA LEU A 193 -0.83 11.51 -1.83
C LEU A 193 -2.06 11.44 -0.91
N LYS A 194 -2.60 12.62 -0.59
CA LYS A 194 -3.78 12.76 0.27
C LYS A 194 -4.60 13.91 -0.26
N GLU A 195 -5.89 13.68 -0.38
CA GLU A 195 -6.86 14.70 -0.72
C GLU A 195 -7.45 15.29 0.55
N ASP A 196 -7.68 16.59 0.54
CA ASP A 196 -8.48 17.24 1.58
C ASP A 196 -9.99 16.97 1.40
N SER A 197 -10.80 17.45 2.35
CA SER A 197 -12.26 17.28 2.31
C SER A 197 -12.97 17.89 1.08
N GLN A 198 -12.25 18.65 0.26
CA GLN A 198 -12.72 19.27 -0.98
C GLN A 198 -12.20 18.54 -2.23
N GLY A 199 -11.45 17.44 -2.08
CA GLY A 199 -10.86 16.69 -3.20
C GLY A 199 -9.66 17.40 -3.83
N ARG A 200 -8.84 18.10 -3.04
CA ARG A 200 -7.62 18.79 -3.50
C ARG A 200 -6.37 18.19 -2.90
#